data_AF-A0A6C0JYQ9-F1
#
_entry.id   AF-A0A6C0JYQ9-F1
#
_cell.length_a   1.000
_cell.length_b   1.000
_cell.length_c   1.000
_cell.angle_alpha   90.00
_cell.angle_beta   90.00
_cell.angle_gamma   90.00
#
_symmetry.space_group_name_H-M   'P 1'
#
loop_
_entity.id
_entity.type
_entity.pdbx_description
1 polymer ?
#
loop_
_entity_poly.entity_id
_entity_poly.type
_entity_poly.pdbx_seq_one_letter_code
_entity_poly.pdbx_strand_id
1 'polypeptide(L)'
;MKCCICGAVKNVGGYLDRIFSNMEKIGSIFDEYVIILSYDQSGDNTLQKIKDYQIQNPRVKLYVNKSEISPYRTHRIAFARNKCLEMIRANYSDYEMFIMMDCDNVCEGNINLDVLKKNLNRNGWDALSFNRRDYYDIWALSIRPYVFSFLHFQPDALGKMKNYIENIMRNTPADKYVQCSSAFNGFAIYRTNKFLNCAYDGRIRLDLIPQNYLKRNMEVNKSPIVYKDFSGNGVNAKFEDCEHRAFHMQAINTNGARIRISPEILFN
;
A
#
# COMPACT_ATOMS: atom_id res chain seq x y z
N MET A 1 15.27 1.42 -16.28
CA MET A 1 13.98 1.27 -15.55
C MET A 1 13.37 2.64 -15.32
N LYS A 2 12.13 2.82 -15.78
CA LYS A 2 11.29 3.99 -15.55
C LYS A 2 10.28 3.70 -14.43
N CYS A 3 9.94 4.72 -13.63
CA CYS A 3 9.06 4.54 -12.47
C CYS A 3 8.09 5.70 -12.23
N CYS A 4 6.82 5.38 -11.93
CA CYS A 4 5.89 6.34 -11.34
C CYS A 4 5.95 6.24 -9.82
N ILE A 5 6.11 7.34 -9.10
CA ILE A 5 6.07 7.37 -7.63
C ILE A 5 4.76 8.04 -7.22
N CYS A 6 3.87 7.28 -6.59
CA CYS A 6 2.50 7.69 -6.34
C CYS A 6 2.18 7.88 -4.86
N GLY A 7 1.29 8.82 -4.56
CA GLY A 7 0.79 9.07 -3.20
C GLY A 7 -0.61 9.66 -3.16
N ALA A 8 -1.40 9.26 -2.17
CA ALA A 8 -2.67 9.90 -1.83
C ALA A 8 -2.43 10.89 -0.69
N VAL A 9 -2.90 12.14 -0.83
CA VAL A 9 -2.55 13.23 0.09
C VAL A 9 -3.79 13.95 0.61
N LYS A 10 -3.92 14.00 1.93
CA LYS A 10 -4.97 14.73 2.66
C LYS A 10 -4.50 15.01 4.09
N ASN A 11 -4.43 16.28 4.49
CA ASN A 11 -3.98 16.70 5.83
C ASN A 11 -2.58 16.17 6.20
N VAL A 12 -1.62 16.31 5.29
CA VAL A 12 -0.24 15.81 5.45
C VAL A 12 0.82 16.90 5.31
N GLY A 13 0.43 18.19 5.37
CA GLY A 13 1.32 19.32 5.09
C GLY A 13 2.57 19.34 5.97
N GLY A 14 2.45 18.86 7.21
CA GLY A 14 3.59 18.72 8.14
C GLY A 14 4.70 17.76 7.68
N TYR A 15 4.37 16.78 6.84
CA TYR A 15 5.29 15.71 6.43
C TYR A 15 5.87 15.92 5.03
N LEU A 16 5.22 16.74 4.20
CA LEU A 16 5.48 16.80 2.75
C LEU A 16 6.92 17.13 2.37
N ASP A 17 7.63 17.98 3.12
CA ASP A 17 9.00 18.38 2.76
C ASP A 17 9.96 17.17 2.80
N ARG A 18 9.79 16.31 3.82
CA ARG A 18 10.55 15.06 3.93
C ARG A 18 10.09 14.03 2.91
N ILE A 19 8.78 13.94 2.66
CA ILE A 19 8.22 13.05 1.65
C ILE A 19 8.74 13.39 0.25
N PHE A 20 8.77 14.67 -0.13
CA PHE A 20 9.34 15.12 -1.40
C PHE A 20 10.81 14.78 -1.51
N SER A 21 11.60 15.05 -0.46
CA SER A 21 13.02 14.64 -0.42
C SER A 21 13.19 13.13 -0.62
N ASN A 22 12.37 12.31 0.02
CA ASN A 22 12.41 10.86 -0.14
C ASN A 22 11.97 10.41 -1.53
N MET A 23 10.93 11.01 -2.11
CA MET A 23 10.49 10.72 -3.48
C MET A 23 11.58 11.05 -4.51
N GLU A 24 12.35 12.14 -4.33
CA GLU A 24 13.48 12.44 -5.20
C GLU A 24 14.66 11.50 -5.01
N LYS A 25 14.98 11.13 -3.77
CA LYS A 25 16.00 10.11 -3.49
C LYS A 25 15.64 8.77 -4.12
N ILE A 26 14.38 8.34 -4.00
CA ILE A 26 13.87 7.15 -4.69
C ILE A 26 13.99 7.32 -6.20
N GLY A 27 13.45 8.41 -6.75
CA GLY A 27 13.46 8.67 -8.19
C GLY A 27 14.86 8.69 -8.81
N SER A 28 15.87 9.16 -8.06
CA SER A 28 17.26 9.26 -8.53
C SER A 28 17.93 7.92 -8.88
N ILE A 29 17.32 6.79 -8.49
CA ILE A 29 17.82 5.45 -8.83
C ILE A 29 17.20 4.88 -10.12
N PHE A 30 16.25 5.59 -10.72
CA PHE A 30 15.59 5.24 -11.98
C PHE A 30 16.10 6.13 -13.11
N ASP A 31 16.07 5.62 -14.34
CA ASP A 31 16.52 6.38 -15.52
C ASP A 31 15.54 7.52 -15.82
N GLU A 32 14.25 7.27 -15.60
CA GLU A 32 13.17 8.25 -15.76
C GLU A 32 12.15 8.04 -14.63
N TYR A 33 11.64 9.13 -14.07
CA TYR A 33 10.55 9.03 -13.10
C TYR A 33 9.63 10.24 -13.11
N VAL A 34 8.39 9.99 -12.68
CA VAL A 34 7.39 11.02 -12.41
C VAL A 34 6.81 10.83 -11.01
N ILE A 35 6.41 11.92 -10.38
CA ILE A 35 5.71 11.90 -9.09
C ILE A 35 4.24 12.16 -9.38
N ILE A 36 3.34 11.29 -8.94
CA ILE A 36 1.89 11.41 -9.15
C ILE A 36 1.19 11.50 -7.80
N LEU A 37 0.59 12.65 -7.51
CA LEU A 37 -0.14 12.88 -6.27
C LEU A 37 -1.63 13.03 -6.55
N SER A 38 -2.46 12.32 -5.80
CA SER A 38 -3.90 12.54 -5.77
C SER A 38 -4.28 13.24 -4.47
N TYR A 39 -4.65 14.51 -4.58
CA TYR A 39 -5.03 15.37 -3.47
C TYR A 39 -6.53 15.33 -3.21
N ASP A 40 -6.89 15.24 -1.93
CA ASP A 40 -8.26 15.42 -1.43
C ASP A 40 -8.34 16.62 -0.46
N GLN A 41 -9.55 17.13 -0.22
CA GLN A 41 -9.77 18.35 0.56
C GLN A 41 -9.09 18.28 1.94
N SER A 42 -8.14 19.19 2.17
CA SER A 42 -7.37 19.29 3.40
C SER A 42 -7.73 20.57 4.18
N GLY A 43 -7.63 20.51 5.50
CA GLY A 43 -7.78 21.65 6.42
C GLY A 43 -6.44 22.31 6.80
N ASP A 44 -5.33 21.83 6.24
CA ASP A 44 -3.98 22.36 6.45
C ASP A 44 -3.38 22.91 5.12
N ASN A 45 -2.08 23.21 5.12
CA ASN A 45 -1.37 23.74 3.95
C ASN A 45 -0.93 22.67 2.92
N THR A 46 -1.48 21.45 2.95
CA THR A 46 -1.11 20.35 2.02
C THR A 46 -1.13 20.78 0.56
N LEU A 47 -2.24 21.38 0.08
CA LEU A 47 -2.38 21.77 -1.33
C LEU A 47 -1.36 22.84 -1.73
N GLN A 48 -1.16 23.83 -0.86
CA GLN A 48 -0.23 24.94 -1.11
C GLN A 48 1.19 24.39 -1.29
N LYS A 49 1.64 23.55 -0.36
CA LYS A 49 2.97 22.92 -0.44
C LYS A 49 3.18 22.11 -1.71
N ILE A 50 2.17 21.34 -2.14
CA ILE A 50 2.27 20.57 -3.39
C ILE A 50 2.40 21.49 -4.60
N LYS A 51 1.61 22.56 -4.67
CA LYS A 51 1.68 23.52 -5.78
C LYS A 51 3.01 24.25 -5.82
N ASP A 52 3.52 24.68 -4.67
CA ASP A 52 4.82 25.34 -4.57
C ASP A 52 5.94 24.40 -5.02
N TYR A 53 5.89 23.14 -4.61
CA TYR A 53 6.85 22.13 -5.04
C TYR A 53 6.72 21.79 -6.53
N GLN A 54 5.50 21.78 -7.09
CA GLN A 54 5.27 21.53 -8.51
C GLN A 54 5.89 22.62 -9.41
N ILE A 55 5.94 23.88 -8.96
CA ILE A 55 6.64 24.97 -9.67
C ILE A 55 8.14 24.67 -9.78
N GLN A 56 8.72 24.09 -8.73
CA GLN A 56 10.15 23.76 -8.66
C GLN A 56 10.49 22.43 -9.35
N ASN A 57 9.53 21.50 -9.40
CA ASN A 57 9.72 20.15 -9.92
C ASN A 57 8.62 19.76 -10.93
N PRO A 58 8.84 19.95 -12.24
CA PRO A 58 7.84 19.67 -13.28
C PRO A 58 7.49 18.18 -13.44
N ARG A 59 8.23 17.27 -12.79
CA ARG A 59 7.92 15.84 -12.72
C ARG A 59 6.69 15.55 -11.85
N VAL A 60 6.28 16.49 -11.01
CA VAL A 60 5.09 16.37 -10.15
C VAL A 60 3.82 16.57 -10.98
N LYS A 61 3.01 15.53 -11.04
CA LYS A 61 1.67 15.53 -11.64
C LYS A 61 0.65 15.44 -10.51
N LEU A 62 -0.31 16.37 -10.50
CA LEU A 62 -1.28 16.51 -9.43
C LEU A 62 -2.70 16.30 -9.98
N TYR A 63 -3.43 15.38 -9.36
CA TYR A 63 -4.88 15.33 -9.46
C TYR A 63 -5.49 16.01 -8.24
N VAL A 64 -6.40 16.97 -8.46
CA VAL A 64 -7.15 17.65 -7.39
C VAL A 64 -8.58 17.11 -7.41
N ASN A 65 -8.96 16.39 -6.35
CA ASN A 65 -10.33 15.93 -6.18
C ASN A 65 -11.29 17.13 -6.03
N LYS A 66 -12.42 17.08 -6.74
CA LYS A 66 -13.47 18.11 -6.72
C LYS A 66 -14.81 17.62 -6.16
N SER A 67 -14.88 16.37 -5.73
CA SER A 67 -16.14 15.72 -5.36
C SER A 67 -16.04 15.08 -3.98
N GLU A 68 -17.11 15.13 -3.20
CA GLU A 68 -17.25 14.21 -2.07
C GLU A 68 -17.45 12.79 -2.61
N ILE A 69 -16.61 11.86 -2.16
CA ILE A 69 -16.56 10.50 -2.73
C ILE A 69 -17.32 9.50 -1.87
N SER A 70 -17.09 9.52 -0.55
CA SER A 70 -17.63 8.52 0.36
C SER A 70 -17.44 8.95 1.82
N PRO A 71 -18.36 8.60 2.74
CA PRO A 71 -18.15 8.77 4.18
C PRO A 71 -17.09 7.80 4.73
N TYR A 72 -16.77 6.73 4.02
CA TYR A 72 -15.81 5.71 4.42
C TYR A 72 -14.37 6.09 4.03
N ARG A 73 -13.44 6.01 4.99
CA ARG A 73 -12.04 6.43 4.83
C ARG A 73 -11.33 5.62 3.74
N THR A 74 -11.44 4.30 3.79
CA THR A 74 -10.78 3.38 2.85
C THR A 74 -11.28 3.57 1.42
N HIS A 75 -12.56 3.94 1.24
CA HIS A 75 -13.13 4.22 -0.08
C HIS A 75 -12.55 5.50 -0.67
N ARG A 76 -12.36 6.55 0.15
CA ARG A 76 -11.70 7.79 -0.29
C ARG A 76 -10.23 7.55 -0.66
N ILE A 77 -9.50 6.76 0.13
CA ILE A 77 -8.10 6.40 -0.17
C ILE A 77 -8.03 5.56 -1.45
N ALA A 78 -8.92 4.57 -1.62
CA ALA A 78 -9.02 3.76 -2.83
C ALA A 78 -9.26 4.64 -4.07
N PHE A 79 -10.17 5.61 -3.99
CA PHE A 79 -10.41 6.56 -5.07
C PHE A 79 -9.14 7.34 -5.41
N ALA A 80 -8.46 7.92 -4.42
CA ALA A 80 -7.25 8.70 -4.65
C ALA A 80 -6.14 7.86 -5.32
N ARG A 81 -5.91 6.64 -4.84
CA ARG A 81 -4.91 5.75 -5.44
C ARG A 81 -5.32 5.26 -6.84
N ASN A 82 -6.62 5.06 -7.08
CA ASN A 82 -7.12 4.78 -8.43
C ASN A 82 -6.93 5.96 -9.39
N LYS A 83 -6.99 7.20 -8.91
CA LYS A 83 -6.63 8.38 -9.73
C LYS A 83 -5.16 8.38 -10.12
N CYS A 84 -4.27 7.97 -9.23
CA CYS A 84 -2.88 7.72 -9.62
C CYS A 84 -2.78 6.62 -10.70
N LEU A 85 -3.48 5.49 -10.55
CA LEU A 85 -3.50 4.43 -11.56
C LEU A 85 -4.08 4.87 -12.91
N GLU A 86 -5.14 5.68 -12.92
CA GLU A 86 -5.70 6.26 -14.14
C GLU A 86 -4.66 7.13 -14.87
N MET A 87 -3.90 7.95 -14.14
CA MET A 87 -2.83 8.75 -14.72
C MET A 87 -1.69 7.89 -15.28
N ILE A 88 -1.32 6.80 -14.60
CA ILE A 88 -0.35 5.82 -15.10
C ILE A 88 -0.87 5.17 -16.40
N ARG A 89 -2.10 4.65 -16.40
CA ARG A 89 -2.71 4.03 -17.60
C ARG A 89 -2.70 4.96 -18.81
N ALA A 90 -3.03 6.22 -18.58
CA ALA A 90 -3.18 7.20 -19.65
C ALA A 90 -1.84 7.71 -20.20
N ASN A 91 -0.80 7.84 -19.37
CA ASN A 91 0.41 8.59 -19.76
C ASN A 91 1.73 7.84 -19.55
N TYR A 92 1.74 6.76 -18.77
CA TYR A 92 2.94 6.09 -18.29
C TYR A 92 2.77 4.56 -18.26
N SER A 93 1.94 4.02 -19.16
CA SER A 93 1.66 2.58 -19.20
C SER A 93 2.85 1.74 -19.68
N ASP A 94 3.83 2.38 -20.32
CA ASP A 94 5.12 1.83 -20.74
C ASP A 94 6.17 1.79 -19.62
N TYR A 95 5.95 2.50 -18.51
CA TYR A 95 6.89 2.49 -17.38
C TYR A 95 6.90 1.11 -16.71
N GLU A 96 8.09 0.55 -16.45
CA GLU A 96 8.23 -0.82 -15.95
C GLU A 96 7.69 -1.00 -14.52
N MET A 97 7.73 0.07 -13.72
CA MET A 97 7.30 0.04 -12.33
C MET A 97 6.46 1.25 -11.93
N PHE A 98 5.67 1.06 -10.88
CA PHE A 98 5.21 2.17 -10.05
C PHE A 98 5.39 1.82 -8.58
N ILE A 99 5.45 2.86 -7.76
CA ILE A 99 5.55 2.80 -6.32
C ILE A 99 4.30 3.47 -5.76
N MET A 100 3.68 2.84 -4.77
CA MET A 100 2.68 3.52 -3.93
C MET A 100 3.33 3.74 -2.56
N MET A 101 3.30 4.98 -2.09
CA MET A 101 3.93 5.41 -0.83
C MET A 101 2.94 6.27 -0.04
N ASP A 102 2.82 6.01 1.26
CA ASP A 102 2.08 6.89 2.17
C ASP A 102 2.85 8.20 2.34
N CYS A 103 2.14 9.32 2.25
CA CYS A 103 2.71 10.66 2.29
C CYS A 103 2.65 11.31 3.67
N ASP A 104 2.73 10.52 4.72
CA ASP A 104 2.64 10.95 6.12
C ASP A 104 3.88 10.51 6.92
N ASN A 105 3.79 10.57 8.25
CA ASN A 105 4.87 10.19 9.17
C ASN A 105 5.37 8.75 8.98
N VAL A 106 4.63 7.88 8.30
CA VAL A 106 5.06 6.51 8.03
C VAL A 106 6.27 6.48 7.08
N CYS A 107 6.37 7.39 6.12
CA CYS A 107 7.46 7.39 5.13
C CYS A 107 8.30 8.67 5.15
N GLU A 108 8.21 9.48 6.21
CA GLU A 108 9.02 10.68 6.38
C GLU A 108 10.45 10.40 6.88
N GLY A 109 10.69 9.20 7.43
CA GLY A 109 11.99 8.77 7.95
C GLY A 109 13.06 8.63 6.87
N ASN A 110 14.29 8.32 7.26
CA ASN A 110 15.38 8.14 6.32
C ASN A 110 15.19 6.85 5.52
N ILE A 111 15.12 6.97 4.18
CA ILE A 111 15.07 5.83 3.29
C ILE A 111 16.44 5.18 3.12
N ASN A 112 16.49 3.85 3.18
CA ASN A 112 17.66 3.05 2.84
C ASN A 112 17.66 2.72 1.33
N LEU A 113 18.38 3.53 0.54
CA LEU A 113 18.46 3.36 -0.91
C LEU A 113 19.18 2.07 -1.34
N ASP A 114 20.09 1.54 -0.52
CA ASP A 114 20.81 0.30 -0.86
C ASP A 114 19.89 -0.91 -0.76
N VAL A 115 19.03 -0.96 0.27
CA VAL A 115 17.96 -1.96 0.38
C VAL A 115 17.02 -1.86 -0.82
N LEU A 116 16.63 -0.66 -1.22
CA LEU A 116 15.76 -0.45 -2.38
C LEU A 116 16.43 -0.94 -3.68
N LYS A 117 17.64 -0.46 -3.99
CA LYS A 117 18.40 -0.83 -5.19
C LYS A 117 18.65 -2.34 -5.27
N LYS A 118 19.07 -2.94 -4.16
CA LYS A 118 19.26 -4.40 -4.05
C LYS A 118 18.00 -5.15 -4.48
N ASN A 119 16.83 -4.71 -4.03
CA ASN A 119 15.57 -5.40 -4.29
C ASN A 119 15.01 -5.14 -5.70
N LEU A 120 15.28 -3.97 -6.29
CA LEU A 120 14.94 -3.66 -7.69
C LEU A 120 15.64 -4.58 -8.69
N ASN A 121 16.90 -4.94 -8.40
CA ASN A 121 17.72 -5.83 -9.23
C ASN A 121 17.37 -7.32 -9.08
N ARG A 122 16.40 -7.66 -8.24
CA ARG A 122 16.00 -9.04 -7.96
C ARG A 122 14.68 -9.39 -8.64
N ASN A 123 14.61 -10.63 -9.09
CA ASN A 123 13.39 -11.24 -9.62
C ASN A 123 12.65 -12.03 -8.51
N GLY A 124 11.45 -12.53 -8.83
CA GLY A 124 10.69 -13.40 -7.91
C GLY A 124 9.54 -12.72 -7.19
N TRP A 125 9.29 -11.44 -7.47
CA TRP A 125 8.18 -10.65 -6.96
C TRP A 125 7.58 -9.80 -8.09
N ASP A 126 6.28 -9.52 -7.98
CA ASP A 126 5.55 -8.61 -8.86
C ASP A 126 4.99 -7.41 -8.07
N ALA A 127 4.75 -7.60 -6.76
CA ALA A 127 4.66 -6.51 -5.79
C ALA A 127 5.57 -6.82 -4.60
N LEU A 128 6.29 -5.80 -4.11
CA LEU A 128 7.21 -5.92 -2.99
C LEU A 128 7.00 -4.78 -2.00
N SER A 129 6.59 -5.14 -0.79
CA SER A 129 6.61 -4.26 0.38
C SER A 129 7.79 -4.58 1.30
N PHE A 130 8.02 -3.73 2.30
CA PHE A 130 9.19 -3.85 3.19
C PHE A 130 8.75 -3.95 4.64
N ASN A 131 9.58 -4.61 5.44
CA ASN A 131 9.39 -4.69 6.87
C ASN A 131 9.69 -3.34 7.55
N ARG A 132 9.31 -3.25 8.82
CA ARG A 132 9.63 -2.14 9.73
C ARG A 132 10.08 -2.71 11.06
N ARG A 133 10.66 -1.85 11.91
CA ARG A 133 11.04 -2.24 13.28
C ARG A 133 9.85 -2.83 14.03
N ASP A 134 8.71 -2.15 13.94
CA ASP A 134 7.41 -2.64 14.38
C ASP A 134 6.51 -2.76 13.15
N TYR A 135 5.99 -3.97 12.89
CA TYR A 135 5.12 -4.19 11.74
C TYR A 135 3.76 -3.52 11.99
N TYR A 136 3.58 -2.30 11.47
CA TYR A 136 2.41 -1.48 11.82
C TYR A 136 1.16 -1.85 11.01
N ASP A 137 1.32 -2.12 9.70
CA ASP A 137 0.18 -2.25 8.78
C ASP A 137 -0.35 -3.69 8.72
N ILE A 138 -0.78 -4.18 9.89
CA ILE A 138 -1.42 -5.49 10.00
C ILE A 138 -2.77 -5.51 9.26
N TRP A 139 -3.40 -4.34 9.07
CA TRP A 139 -4.67 -4.26 8.36
C TRP A 139 -4.50 -4.56 6.86
N ALA A 140 -3.46 -4.06 6.18
CA ALA A 140 -3.20 -4.42 4.78
C ALA A 140 -2.68 -5.87 4.60
N LEU A 141 -2.20 -6.49 5.68
CA LEU A 141 -1.61 -7.82 5.64
C LEU A 141 -2.65 -8.92 5.36
N SER A 142 -2.25 -9.88 4.53
CA SER A 142 -3.02 -11.04 4.09
C SER A 142 -1.99 -12.14 3.87
N ILE A 143 -1.80 -13.04 4.83
CA ILE A 143 -0.74 -14.06 4.79
C ILE A 143 -1.29 -15.36 5.36
N ARG A 144 -1.07 -16.50 4.69
CA ARG A 144 -1.64 -17.77 5.17
C ARG A 144 -1.10 -18.11 6.57
N PRO A 145 -1.95 -18.60 7.51
CA PRO A 145 -3.38 -18.88 7.35
C PRO A 145 -4.33 -17.67 7.55
N TYR A 146 -3.81 -16.49 7.91
CA TYR A 146 -4.53 -15.23 8.12
C TYR A 146 -4.72 -14.41 6.82
N VAL A 147 -5.61 -14.87 5.96
CA VAL A 147 -5.84 -14.28 4.62
C VAL A 147 -6.83 -13.12 4.58
N PHE A 148 -7.56 -12.83 5.67
CA PHE A 148 -8.53 -11.74 5.75
C PHE A 148 -8.26 -10.83 6.95
N SER A 149 -8.81 -9.61 6.92
CA SER A 149 -8.52 -8.59 7.94
C SER A 149 -8.84 -9.07 9.36
N PHE A 150 -7.91 -8.79 10.28
CA PHE A 150 -8.06 -9.12 11.70
C PHE A 150 -9.31 -8.47 12.34
N LEU A 151 -9.83 -7.38 11.77
CA LEU A 151 -11.03 -6.69 12.26
C LEU A 151 -12.28 -7.60 12.26
N HIS A 152 -12.28 -8.65 11.45
CA HIS A 152 -13.43 -9.55 11.29
C HIS A 152 -13.34 -10.83 12.14
N PHE A 153 -12.42 -10.89 13.11
CA PHE A 153 -12.23 -12.05 13.96
C PHE A 153 -12.03 -11.64 15.43
N GLN A 154 -12.34 -12.55 16.36
CA GLN A 154 -12.33 -12.33 17.80
C GLN A 154 -11.73 -13.54 18.55
N PRO A 155 -11.34 -13.40 19.83
CA PRO A 155 -11.25 -12.15 20.59
C PRO A 155 -10.00 -11.33 20.25
N ASP A 156 -8.87 -11.98 19.93
CA ASP A 156 -7.60 -11.31 19.62
C ASP A 156 -7.01 -11.81 18.30
N ALA A 157 -7.49 -11.28 17.18
CA ALA A 157 -6.94 -11.59 15.86
C ALA A 157 -5.75 -10.71 15.51
N LEU A 158 -5.73 -9.47 16.02
CA LEU A 158 -4.63 -8.52 15.80
C LEU A 158 -3.33 -9.05 16.41
N GLY A 159 -3.34 -9.41 17.70
CA GLY A 159 -2.17 -9.94 18.40
C GLY A 159 -1.66 -11.23 17.77
N LYS A 160 -2.57 -12.14 17.38
CA LYS A 160 -2.22 -13.37 16.64
C LYS A 160 -1.51 -13.07 15.31
N MET A 161 -2.09 -12.23 14.45
CA MET A 161 -1.47 -11.87 13.17
C MET A 161 -0.15 -11.14 13.35
N LYS A 162 -0.09 -10.19 14.28
CA LYS A 162 1.12 -9.40 14.57
C LYS A 162 2.27 -10.29 15.03
N ASN A 163 2.02 -11.13 16.05
CA ASN A 163 3.03 -12.08 16.53
C ASN A 163 3.47 -13.05 15.42
N TYR A 164 2.54 -13.50 14.58
CA TYR A 164 2.83 -14.38 13.47
C TYR A 164 3.78 -13.74 12.45
N ILE A 165 3.47 -12.52 11.97
CA ILE A 165 4.30 -11.85 10.96
C ILE A 165 5.64 -11.42 11.55
N GLU A 166 5.68 -10.91 12.77
CA GLU A 166 6.94 -10.51 13.42
C GLU A 166 7.86 -11.71 13.64
N ASN A 167 7.30 -12.87 14.01
CA ASN A 167 8.07 -14.10 14.08
C ASN A 167 8.62 -14.51 12.71
N ILE A 168 7.82 -14.42 11.65
CA ILE A 168 8.31 -14.70 10.29
C ILE A 168 9.42 -13.72 9.90
N MET A 169 9.24 -12.41 10.11
CA MET A 169 10.23 -11.40 9.75
C MET A 169 11.56 -11.62 10.47
N ARG A 170 11.54 -11.91 11.78
CA ARG A 170 12.77 -12.18 12.57
C ARG A 170 13.53 -13.40 12.07
N ASN A 171 12.83 -14.41 11.56
CA ASN A 171 13.43 -15.68 11.14
C ASN A 171 13.70 -15.75 9.64
N THR A 172 13.30 -14.74 8.85
CA THR A 172 13.52 -14.72 7.40
C THR A 172 14.86 -14.02 7.10
N PRO A 173 15.80 -14.69 6.43
CA PRO A 173 17.06 -14.06 6.03
C PRO A 173 16.85 -12.86 5.09
N ALA A 174 17.74 -11.87 5.17
CA ALA A 174 17.66 -10.63 4.38
C ALA A 174 17.70 -10.83 2.85
N ASP A 175 18.16 -11.98 2.38
CA ASP A 175 18.16 -12.37 0.96
C ASP A 175 16.92 -13.19 0.57
N LYS A 176 15.96 -13.41 1.46
CA LYS A 176 14.72 -14.13 1.16
C LYS A 176 13.51 -13.20 1.18
N TYR A 177 12.43 -13.67 0.58
CA TYR A 177 11.15 -12.98 0.54
C TYR A 177 10.08 -13.81 1.22
N VAL A 178 9.18 -13.13 1.92
CA VAL A 178 8.02 -13.75 2.51
C VAL A 178 6.86 -13.65 1.55
N GLN A 179 6.27 -14.79 1.21
CA GLN A 179 5.09 -14.84 0.37
C GLN A 179 3.85 -14.46 1.17
N CYS A 180 3.08 -13.52 0.65
CA CYS A 180 1.78 -13.13 1.15
C CYS A 180 0.78 -12.98 -0.01
N SER A 181 -0.46 -12.65 0.31
CA SER A 181 -1.51 -12.31 -0.66
C SER A 181 -1.81 -10.80 -0.69
N SER A 182 -1.44 -10.06 0.35
CA SER A 182 -1.39 -8.59 0.36
C SER A 182 -0.51 -8.13 1.52
N ALA A 183 0.26 -7.07 1.28
CA ALA A 183 1.02 -6.31 2.27
C ALA A 183 1.36 -4.94 1.69
N PHE A 184 1.44 -3.92 2.53
CA PHE A 184 1.78 -2.57 2.09
C PHE A 184 2.76 -1.89 3.04
N ASN A 185 2.43 -1.75 4.32
CA ASN A 185 3.36 -1.25 5.34
C ASN A 185 3.96 0.13 4.97
N GLY A 186 3.13 0.94 4.30
CA GLY A 186 3.39 2.33 3.91
C GLY A 186 4.08 2.48 2.56
N PHE A 187 4.69 1.42 2.04
CA PHE A 187 5.48 1.48 0.81
C PHE A 187 5.49 0.14 0.09
N ALA A 188 5.10 0.15 -1.18
CA ALA A 188 5.24 -1.01 -2.04
C ALA A 188 5.63 -0.62 -3.48
N ILE A 189 6.45 -1.47 -4.09
CA ILE A 189 6.87 -1.40 -5.49
C ILE A 189 6.05 -2.41 -6.28
N TYR A 190 5.64 -2.05 -7.48
CA TYR A 190 4.78 -2.87 -8.32
C TYR A 190 5.34 -2.93 -9.74
N ARG A 191 5.28 -4.12 -10.36
CA ARG A 191 5.51 -4.30 -11.80
C ARG A 191 4.27 -3.81 -12.54
N THR A 192 4.38 -2.71 -13.29
CA THR A 192 3.22 -2.01 -13.88
C THR A 192 2.31 -2.95 -14.66
N ASN A 193 2.89 -3.78 -15.53
CA ASN A 193 2.15 -4.74 -16.38
C ASN A 193 1.31 -5.77 -15.60
N LYS A 194 1.58 -6.01 -14.32
CA LYS A 194 0.82 -6.93 -13.45
C LYS A 194 -0.36 -6.28 -12.74
N PHE A 195 -0.51 -4.96 -12.84
CA PHE A 195 -1.46 -4.21 -12.01
C PHE A 195 -2.31 -3.19 -12.79
N LEU A 196 -2.00 -2.88 -14.06
CA LEU A 196 -2.76 -1.89 -14.84
C LEU A 196 -4.25 -2.23 -14.99
N ASN A 197 -4.63 -3.50 -14.99
CA ASN A 197 -6.03 -3.95 -15.05
C ASN A 197 -6.68 -4.17 -13.66
N CYS A 198 -6.02 -3.78 -12.57
CA CYS A 198 -6.50 -3.94 -11.20
C CYS A 198 -6.95 -2.59 -10.61
N ALA A 199 -7.80 -2.60 -9.59
CA ALA A 199 -8.23 -1.38 -8.90
C ALA A 199 -8.13 -1.52 -7.37
N TYR A 200 -7.79 -0.42 -6.70
CA TYR A 200 -7.95 -0.31 -5.25
C TYR A 200 -9.44 -0.30 -4.91
N ASP A 201 -9.85 -1.01 -3.86
CA ASP A 201 -11.26 -1.09 -3.45
C ASP A 201 -11.34 -1.25 -1.93
N GLY A 202 -11.80 -0.20 -1.23
CA GLY A 202 -11.93 -0.19 0.21
C GLY A 202 -13.16 -0.95 0.74
N ARG A 203 -13.93 -1.61 -0.13
CA ARG A 203 -15.06 -2.46 0.29
C ARG A 203 -14.58 -3.85 0.67
N ILE A 204 -15.42 -4.57 1.41
CA ILE A 204 -15.19 -5.97 1.72
C ILE A 204 -15.35 -6.82 0.46
N ARG A 205 -14.29 -7.53 0.06
CA ARG A 205 -14.22 -8.32 -1.18
C ARG A 205 -13.88 -9.79 -0.91
N LEU A 206 -14.77 -10.48 -0.18
CA LEU A 206 -14.63 -11.91 0.09
C LEU A 206 -14.68 -12.77 -1.17
N ASP A 207 -15.31 -12.28 -2.23
CA ASP A 207 -15.36 -12.92 -3.55
C ASP A 207 -13.98 -13.10 -4.20
N LEU A 208 -12.99 -12.29 -3.79
CA LEU A 208 -11.62 -12.40 -4.28
C LEU A 208 -10.77 -13.43 -3.52
N ILE A 209 -11.28 -13.99 -2.40
CA ILE A 209 -10.52 -14.90 -1.52
C ILE A 209 -11.05 -16.33 -1.69
N PRO A 210 -10.18 -17.31 -1.99
CA PRO A 210 -10.60 -18.71 -2.06
C PRO A 210 -11.26 -19.21 -0.76
N GLN A 211 -12.41 -19.87 -0.90
CA GLN A 211 -13.24 -20.31 0.23
C GLN A 211 -12.51 -21.24 1.21
N ASN A 212 -11.63 -22.10 0.71
CA ASN A 212 -10.80 -22.96 1.55
C ASN A 212 -9.82 -22.17 2.44
N TYR A 213 -9.32 -21.02 1.97
CA TYR A 213 -8.46 -20.15 2.78
C TYR A 213 -9.26 -19.39 3.83
N LEU A 214 -10.47 -18.91 3.50
CA LEU A 214 -11.36 -18.29 4.49
C LEU A 214 -11.75 -19.28 5.59
N LYS A 215 -12.08 -20.52 5.23
CA LYS A 215 -12.35 -21.59 6.20
C LYS A 215 -11.17 -21.80 7.14
N ARG A 216 -9.95 -21.91 6.59
CA ARG A 216 -8.75 -22.05 7.40
C ARG A 216 -8.50 -20.83 8.29
N ASN A 217 -8.79 -19.63 7.81
CA ASN A 217 -8.67 -18.40 8.59
C ASN A 217 -9.61 -18.39 9.81
N MET A 218 -10.86 -18.85 9.63
CA MET A 218 -11.83 -18.99 10.71
C MET A 218 -11.37 -20.03 11.75
N GLU A 219 -10.85 -21.17 11.29
CA GLU A 219 -10.31 -22.24 12.16
C GLU A 219 -9.17 -21.74 13.04
N VAL A 220 -8.16 -21.08 12.48
CA VAL A 220 -7.00 -20.61 13.26
C VAL A 220 -7.35 -19.47 14.21
N ASN A 221 -8.35 -18.66 13.86
CA ASN A 221 -8.87 -17.64 14.77
C ASN A 221 -9.82 -18.20 15.81
N LYS A 222 -10.38 -19.41 15.61
CA LYS A 222 -11.49 -19.97 16.39
C LYS A 222 -12.69 -19.01 16.43
N SER A 223 -12.98 -18.39 15.29
CA SER A 223 -14.00 -17.35 15.16
C SER A 223 -14.61 -17.42 13.78
N PRO A 224 -15.96 -17.34 13.64
CA PRO A 224 -16.55 -16.99 12.37
C PRO A 224 -16.12 -15.57 11.95
N ILE A 225 -16.38 -15.21 10.69
CA ILE A 225 -16.26 -13.83 10.22
C ILE A 225 -17.35 -13.00 10.92
N VAL A 226 -16.95 -11.90 11.56
CA VAL A 226 -17.85 -10.96 12.21
C VAL A 226 -17.74 -9.57 11.59
N TYR A 227 -18.84 -8.82 11.59
CA TYR A 227 -18.89 -7.45 11.11
C TYR A 227 -19.22 -6.55 12.30
N LYS A 228 -18.17 -6.16 13.04
CA LYS A 228 -18.31 -5.25 14.17
C LYS A 228 -18.25 -3.80 13.69
N ASP A 229 -19.01 -2.94 14.35
CA ASP A 229 -18.84 -1.51 14.17
C ASP A 229 -17.65 -1.04 15.01
N PHE A 230 -16.62 -0.53 14.34
CA PHE A 230 -15.48 0.15 14.97
C PHE A 230 -15.49 1.65 14.64
N SER A 231 -16.66 2.22 14.34
CA SER A 231 -16.84 3.63 13.95
C SER A 231 -16.17 4.62 14.91
N GLY A 232 -16.10 4.30 16.21
CA GLY A 232 -15.35 5.09 17.20
C GLY A 232 -13.84 5.23 16.92
N ASN A 233 -13.26 4.33 16.12
CA ASN A 233 -11.87 4.37 15.65
C ASN A 233 -11.75 4.82 14.19
N GLY A 234 -12.83 5.36 13.60
CA GLY A 234 -12.84 5.86 12.23
C GLY A 234 -12.88 4.78 11.14
N VAL A 235 -13.24 3.55 11.48
CA VAL A 235 -13.36 2.42 10.53
C VAL A 235 -14.67 1.68 10.78
N ASN A 236 -15.52 1.57 9.76
CA ASN A 236 -16.69 0.71 9.85
C ASN A 236 -16.43 -0.64 9.16
N ALA A 237 -16.02 -1.66 9.91
CA ALA A 237 -15.69 -2.98 9.37
C ALA A 237 -16.92 -3.77 8.83
N LYS A 238 -18.11 -3.17 8.76
CA LYS A 238 -19.23 -3.69 7.95
C LYS A 238 -19.12 -3.26 6.48
N PHE A 239 -18.47 -2.13 6.20
CA PHE A 239 -18.42 -1.50 4.87
C PHE A 239 -16.99 -1.27 4.36
N GLU A 240 -16.01 -1.33 5.25
CA GLU A 240 -14.62 -1.00 5.00
C GLU A 240 -13.67 -2.18 5.23
N ASP A 241 -12.73 -2.35 4.30
CA ASP A 241 -11.51 -3.12 4.47
C ASP A 241 -10.35 -2.35 3.84
N CYS A 242 -9.11 -2.79 4.07
CA CYS A 242 -7.95 -2.17 3.45
C CYS A 242 -7.98 -2.33 1.92
N GLU A 243 -7.94 -1.20 1.23
CA GLU A 243 -8.03 -1.09 -0.23
C GLU A 243 -6.91 -1.82 -0.99
N HIS A 244 -5.76 -2.04 -0.36
CA HIS A 244 -4.66 -2.81 -0.92
C HIS A 244 -5.02 -4.30 -1.09
N ARG A 245 -5.87 -4.86 -0.23
CA ARG A 245 -6.20 -6.28 -0.28
C ARG A 245 -6.87 -6.64 -1.59
N ALA A 246 -7.91 -5.88 -1.95
CA ALA A 246 -8.61 -6.09 -3.21
C ALA A 246 -7.67 -5.89 -4.42
N PHE A 247 -6.79 -4.89 -4.37
CA PHE A 247 -5.83 -4.61 -5.43
C PHE A 247 -4.87 -5.78 -5.68
N HIS A 248 -4.26 -6.30 -4.61
CA HIS A 248 -3.34 -7.43 -4.71
C HIS A 248 -4.04 -8.74 -5.09
N MET A 249 -5.23 -9.01 -4.55
CA MET A 249 -5.98 -10.23 -4.87
C MET A 249 -6.45 -10.23 -6.33
N GLN A 250 -6.86 -9.09 -6.88
CA GLN A 250 -7.13 -8.95 -8.32
C GLN A 250 -5.89 -9.31 -9.16
N ALA A 251 -4.72 -8.78 -8.79
CA ALA A 251 -3.48 -9.05 -9.52
C ALA A 251 -3.06 -10.54 -9.42
N ILE A 252 -3.28 -11.18 -8.27
CA ILE A 252 -3.06 -12.63 -8.10
C ILE A 252 -4.00 -13.41 -9.02
N ASN A 253 -5.30 -13.13 -8.93
CA ASN A 253 -6.34 -13.92 -9.59
C ASN A 253 -6.30 -13.75 -11.12
N THR A 254 -6.03 -12.54 -11.61
CA THR A 254 -6.06 -12.23 -13.05
C THR A 254 -4.70 -12.42 -13.72
N ASN A 255 -3.61 -12.06 -13.03
CA ASN A 255 -2.29 -11.93 -13.66
C ASN A 255 -1.24 -12.87 -13.07
N GLY A 256 -1.61 -13.72 -12.10
CA GLY A 256 -0.68 -14.61 -11.39
C GLY A 256 0.40 -13.86 -10.63
N ALA A 257 0.11 -12.64 -10.14
CA ALA A 257 1.10 -11.79 -9.49
C ALA A 257 1.65 -12.40 -8.20
N ARG A 258 2.96 -12.30 -8.02
CA ARG A 258 3.69 -12.75 -6.82
C ARG A 258 3.85 -11.60 -5.85
N ILE A 259 3.03 -11.57 -4.81
CA ILE A 259 3.12 -10.57 -3.75
C ILE A 259 4.12 -11.03 -2.70
N ARG A 260 5.07 -10.16 -2.32
CA ARG A 260 6.18 -10.48 -1.42
C ARG A 260 6.44 -9.36 -0.43
N ILE A 261 7.04 -9.74 0.70
CA ILE A 261 7.56 -8.83 1.71
C ILE A 261 9.07 -9.06 1.83
N SER A 262 9.87 -8.00 1.77
CA SER A 262 11.27 -8.03 2.19
C SER A 262 11.36 -7.93 3.71
N PRO A 263 12.12 -8.79 4.41
CA PRO A 263 12.32 -8.66 5.86
C PRO A 263 13.20 -7.47 6.25
N GLU A 264 13.86 -6.84 5.27
CA GLU A 264 14.69 -5.65 5.47
C GLU A 264 13.84 -4.41 5.73
N ILE A 265 14.36 -3.50 6.56
CA ILE A 265 13.71 -2.23 6.88
C ILE A 265 14.10 -1.18 5.85
N LEU A 266 13.09 -0.58 5.21
CA LEU A 266 13.30 0.44 4.18
C LEU A 266 13.37 1.86 4.74
N PHE A 267 12.57 2.18 5.74
CA PHE A 267 12.52 3.51 6.38
C PHE A 267 12.85 3.38 7.86
N ASN A 268 13.78 4.21 8.34
CA ASN A 268 14.19 4.33 9.75
C ASN A 268 13.96 5.75 10.29
#